data_AF-A2BNI5-F1
#
_entry.id   AF-A2BNI5-F1
#
_cell.length_a   1.000
_cell.length_b   1.000
_cell.length_c   1.000
_cell.angle_alpha   90.00
_cell.angle_beta   90.00
_cell.angle_gamma   90.00
#
_symmetry.space_group_name_H-M   'P 1'
#
loop_
_entity.id
_entity.type
_entity.pdbx_description
1 polymer ?
#
loop_
_entity_poly.entity_id
_entity_poly.type
_entity_poly.pdbx_seq_one_letter_code
_entity_poly.pdbx_strand_id
1 'polypeptide(L)' 'MKKYLISGLVDSYRIKINLFAISPNSAISVFKQKYPNAEDIYVIQDLFKK' A
#
# COMPACT_ATOMS: atom_id res chain seq x y z
N MET A 1 -0.53 15.67 -2.23
CA MET A 1 -0.62 14.25 -1.78
C MET A 1 -1.65 13.53 -2.64
N LYS A 2 -1.40 12.27 -3.01
CA LYS A 2 -2.32 11.43 -3.78
C LYS A 2 -2.77 10.24 -2.93
N LYS A 3 -3.95 9.72 -3.22
CA LYS A 3 -4.49 8.50 -2.60
C LYS A 3 -3.96 7.29 -3.36
N TYR A 4 -3.31 6.38 -2.65
CA TYR A 4 -2.79 5.12 -3.18
C TYR A 4 -3.51 3.97 -2.50
N LEU A 5 -4.02 3.02 -3.28
CA LEU A 5 -4.52 1.76 -2.75
C LEU A 5 -3.33 0.82 -2.57
N ILE A 6 -3.05 0.37 -1.34
CA ILE A 6 -1.94 -0.51 -1.03
C ILE A 6 -2.47 -1.82 -0.51
N SER A 7 -1.84 -2.90 -0.95
CA SER A 7 -2.06 -4.25 -0.45
C SER A 7 -0.79 -4.78 0.20
N GLY A 8 -0.92 -5.44 1.33
CA GLY A 8 0.15 -6.17 2.00
C GLY A 8 -0.37 -7.45 2.63
N LEU A 9 0.49 -8.45 2.80
CA LEU A 9 0.18 -9.68 3.53
C LEU A 9 0.68 -9.49 4.95
N VAL A 10 -0.19 -9.59 5.95
CA VAL A 10 0.21 -9.50 7.36
C VAL A 10 -0.16 -10.84 7.98
N ASP A 11 0.85 -11.55 8.47
CA ASP A 11 0.73 -12.92 8.94
C ASP A 11 0.13 -13.83 7.84
N SER A 12 -1.17 -14.16 7.94
CA SER A 12 -1.89 -15.01 6.99
C SER A 12 -3.02 -14.30 6.24
N TYR A 13 -3.23 -13.00 6.48
CA TYR A 13 -4.35 -12.25 5.90
C TYR A 13 -3.89 -11.05 5.08
N ARG A 14 -4.63 -10.77 4.00
CA ARG A 14 -4.34 -9.68 3.08
C ARG A 14 -5.05 -8.41 3.54
N ILE A 15 -4.27 -7.37 3.83
CA ILE A 15 -4.79 -6.04 4.15
C ILE A 15 -4.75 -5.17 2.91
N LYS A 16 -5.87 -4.52 2.57
CA LYS A 16 -5.97 -3.51 1.52
C LYS A 16 -6.49 -2.21 2.10
N ILE A 17 -5.69 -1.14 2.02
CA ILE A 17 -6.08 0.19 2.54
C ILE A 17 -5.69 1.30 1.59
N ASN A 18 -6.45 2.39 1.65
CA ASN A 18 -6.08 3.61 0.96
C ASN A 18 -5.19 4.47 1.86
N LEU A 19 -4.02 4.86 1.36
CA LEU A 19 -3.09 5.74 2.06
C LEU A 19 -2.85 7.02 1.26
N PHE A 20 -2.84 8.15 1.95
CA PHE A 20 -2.39 9.41 1.36
C PHE A 20 -0.87 9.48 1.47
N ALA A 21 -0.22 9.65 0.32
CA ALA A 21 1.24 9.72 0.27
C ALA A 21 1.69 10.68 -0.85
N ILE A 22 2.99 10.97 -0.90
CA ILE A 22 3.57 11.85 -1.94
C ILE A 22 3.88 11.03 -3.21
N SER A 23 4.35 9.79 -3.04
CA SER A 23 4.70 8.83 -4.09
C SER A 23 4.30 7.39 -3.72
N PRO A 24 4.23 6.44 -4.69
CA PRO A 24 3.98 5.02 -4.39
C PRO A 24 4.94 4.44 -3.35
N ASN A 25 6.24 4.74 -3.46
CA ASN A 25 7.25 4.27 -2.52
C ASN A 25 7.02 4.83 -1.11
N SER A 26 6.68 6.13 -0.99
CA SER A 26 6.34 6.70 0.32
C SER A 26 5.09 6.04 0.92
N ALA A 27 4.14 5.64 0.07
CA ALA A 27 2.94 4.95 0.49
C ALA A 27 3.28 3.54 1.05
N ILE A 28 4.16 2.80 0.37
CA ILE A 28 4.69 1.51 0.84
C ILE A 28 5.42 1.68 2.18
N SER A 29 6.27 2.71 2.32
CA SER A 29 6.97 2.98 3.58
C SER A 29 6.01 3.25 4.74
N VAL A 30 4.97 4.06 4.52
CA VAL A 30 3.92 4.32 5.53
C VAL A 30 3.16 3.03 5.87
N PHE A 31 2.85 2.20 4.89
CA PHE A 31 2.21 0.90 5.12
C PHE A 31 3.09 0.00 5.99
N LYS A 32 4.38 -0.10 5.69
CA LYS A 32 5.36 -0.91 6.45
C LYS A 32 5.58 -0.37 7.87
N GLN A 33 5.53 0.94 8.08
CA GLN A 33 5.56 1.52 9.43
C GLN A 33 4.35 1.09 10.26
N LYS A 34 3.16 1.01 9.66
CA LYS A 34 1.93 0.59 10.33
C LYS A 34 1.87 -0.93 10.55
N TYR A 35 2.41 -1.70 9.61
CA TYR A 35 2.46 -3.16 9.64
C TYR A 35 3.91 -3.65 9.43
N PRO A 36 4.75 -3.65 10.49
CA PRO A 36 6.18 -3.95 10.37
C PRO A 36 6.49 -5.33 9.79
N ASN A 37 5.65 -6.32 10.08
CA ASN A 37 5.78 -7.71 9.62
C ASN A 37 5.08 -7.97 8.28
N ALA A 38 4.66 -6.91 7.58
CA ALA A 38 3.98 -7.09 6.30
C ALA A 38 4.94 -7.56 5.20
N GLU A 39 4.49 -8.55 4.45
CA GLU A 39 5.16 -9.12 3.29
C GLU A 39 4.38 -8.83 2.00
N ASP A 40 5.03 -9.05 0.85
CA ASP A 40 4.43 -8.91 -0.48
C ASP A 40 3.66 -7.58 -0.67
N ILE A 41 4.29 -6.46 -0.27
CA ILE A 41 3.63 -5.15 -0.27
C ILE A 41 3.68 -4.54 -1.68
N TYR A 42 2.52 -4.17 -2.23
CA TYR A 42 2.44 -3.49 -3.51
C TYR A 42 1.35 -2.42 -3.54
N VAL A 43 1.55 -1.43 -4.40
CA VAL A 43 0.55 -0.41 -4.71
C VAL A 43 -0.33 -0.93 -5.85
N ILE A 44 -1.63 -0.99 -5.62
CA ILE A 44 -2.62 -1.29 -6.65
C ILE A 44 -2.82 -0.02 -7.47
N GLN A 45 -2.35 -0.06 -8.72
CA GLN A 45 -2.58 0.99 -9.69
C GLN A 45 -3.74 0.57 -10.59
N ASP A 46 -4.61 1.53 -10.88
CA ASP A 46 -5.63 1.37 -11.89
C ASP A 46 -5.00 1.69 -13.24
N LEU A 47 -4.67 0.64 -14.00
CA LEU A 47 -4.03 0.76 -15.32
C LEU A 47 -4.99 1.30 -16.39
N PHE A 48 -6.30 1.36 -16.09
CA PHE A 48 -7.35 1.73 -17.05
C PHE A 48 -8.03 3.04 -16.71
N LYS A 49 -7.50 3.79 -15.75
CA LYS A 49 -8.01 5.14 -15.46
C LYS A 49 -7.63 6.09 -16.61
N LYS A 50 -8.65 6.47 -17.38
CA LYS A 50 -8.61 7.52 -18.40
C LYS A 50 -8.22 8.87 -17.81
#